data_AF-A0A850NQP8-F1
#
_entry.id   AF-A0A850NQP8-F1
#
_cell.length_a   1.000
_cell.length_b   1.000
_cell.length_c   1.000
_cell.angle_alpha   90.00
_cell.angle_beta   90.00
_cell.angle_gamma   90.00
#
_symmetry.space_group_name_H-M   'P 1'
#
loop_
_entity.id
_entity.type
_entity.pdbx_description
1 polymer ?
#
loop_
_entity_poly.entity_id
_entity_poly.type
_entity_poly.pdbx_seq_one_letter_code
_entity_poly.pdbx_strand_id
1 'polypeptide(L)'
;MSGHAGLGKVLSRWREGIVRVFDIVPAELLARPPRVGQPVMLGWVDIELREGQPVPPRREPNWQIGRLEEAADNYGQPALSVDDQLFRAILPGDAAPPLCLAGYHMSFLHGLLGGPWDLEPRRLCLYRTGQLFDLGAASGDFSLSGMARHFVPRPPIGWDAPLVVDRVNDAVTVLRGLLRISRLNMLVALSCTKFAPPPASEPFGRMPQWQAMPGADFHDYE
;
A
#
# COMPACT_ATOMS: atom_id res chain seq x y z
N MET A 1 -24.35 -9.21 38.89
CA MET A 1 -24.89 -9.50 37.55
C MET A 1 -25.34 -8.21 36.90
N SER A 2 -24.53 -7.64 36.01
CA SER A 2 -24.93 -6.59 35.08
C SER A 2 -24.04 -6.70 33.85
N GLY A 3 -24.68 -6.95 32.70
CA GLY A 3 -24.02 -7.36 31.48
C GLY A 3 -23.24 -6.24 30.81
N HIS A 4 -22.02 -6.57 30.38
CA HIS A 4 -21.35 -5.89 29.28
C HIS A 4 -21.23 -6.87 28.12
N ALA A 5 -22.36 -7.11 27.46
CA ALA A 5 -22.34 -7.60 26.09
C ALA A 5 -21.89 -6.42 25.21
N GLY A 6 -20.58 -6.18 25.15
CA GLY A 6 -19.99 -5.39 24.08
C GLY A 6 -20.26 -6.13 22.79
N LEU A 7 -21.36 -5.80 22.11
CA LEU A 7 -21.64 -6.22 20.74
C LEU A 7 -20.45 -5.79 19.89
N GLY A 8 -19.52 -6.72 19.65
CA GLY A 8 -18.47 -6.54 18.66
C GLY A 8 -19.14 -6.11 17.37
N LYS A 9 -18.84 -4.89 16.90
CA LYS A 9 -19.40 -4.37 15.65
C LYS A 9 -19.15 -5.42 14.57
N VAL A 10 -20.21 -6.08 14.12
CA VAL A 10 -20.14 -7.04 13.01
C VAL A 10 -19.69 -6.23 11.80
N LEU A 11 -18.45 -6.43 11.36
CA LEU A 11 -17.94 -5.79 10.15
C LEU A 11 -18.77 -6.30 8.97
N SER A 12 -19.55 -5.42 8.36
CA SER A 12 -20.35 -5.73 7.17
C SER A 12 -19.46 -6.35 6.09
N ARG A 13 -19.85 -7.50 5.56
CA ARG A 13 -19.10 -8.20 4.52
C ARG A 13 -19.25 -7.44 3.20
N TRP A 14 -18.13 -7.09 2.59
CA TRP A 14 -18.11 -6.59 1.22
C TRP A 14 -18.16 -7.77 0.26
N ARG A 15 -19.23 -7.85 -0.54
CA ARG A 15 -19.48 -8.96 -1.46
C ARG A 15 -18.81 -8.77 -2.81
N GLU A 16 -18.64 -7.53 -3.23
CA GLU A 16 -17.99 -7.18 -4.49
C GLU A 16 -17.33 -5.80 -4.40
N GLY A 17 -16.42 -5.53 -5.32
CA GLY A 17 -15.80 -4.22 -5.48
C GLY A 17 -14.44 -4.29 -6.18
N ILE A 18 -13.89 -3.11 -6.46
CA ILE A 18 -12.57 -2.96 -7.08
C ILE A 18 -11.55 -2.64 -5.99
N VAL A 19 -10.49 -3.43 -5.91
CA VAL A 19 -9.27 -3.08 -5.19
C VAL A 19 -8.24 -2.61 -6.18
N ARG A 20 -7.88 -1.33 -6.14
CA ARG A 20 -6.79 -0.78 -6.94
C ARG A 20 -5.49 -0.90 -6.15
N VAL A 21 -4.62 -1.78 -6.61
CA VAL A 21 -3.27 -1.94 -6.07
C VAL A 21 -2.35 -0.99 -6.81
N PHE A 22 -1.58 -0.17 -6.10
CA PHE A 22 -0.66 0.75 -6.74
C PHE A 22 0.63 0.92 -5.93
N ASP A 23 1.67 1.38 -6.61
CA ASP A 23 2.91 1.81 -5.99
C ASP A 23 3.52 2.98 -6.78
N ILE A 24 4.34 3.76 -6.09
CA ILE A 24 5.12 4.85 -6.68
C ILE A 24 6.58 4.57 -6.37
N VAL A 25 7.45 4.70 -7.37
CA VAL A 25 8.90 4.58 -7.19
C VAL A 25 9.64 5.67 -7.97
N PRO A 26 10.87 6.00 -7.58
CA PRO A 26 11.77 6.76 -8.44
C PRO A 26 11.96 6.08 -9.80
N ALA A 27 12.04 6.87 -10.88
CA ALA A 27 12.36 6.33 -12.21
C ALA A 27 13.78 5.73 -12.29
N GLU A 28 14.67 6.14 -11.38
CA GLU A 28 16.05 5.70 -11.28
C GLU A 28 16.38 5.35 -9.82
N LEU A 29 17.26 4.37 -9.60
CA LEU A 29 17.71 4.01 -8.26
C LEU A 29 18.42 5.20 -7.59
N LEU A 30 18.05 5.49 -6.34
CA LEU A 30 18.47 6.70 -5.66
C LEU A 30 19.69 6.48 -4.77
N ALA A 31 20.76 7.21 -5.08
CA ALA A 31 21.87 7.43 -4.14
C ALA A 31 21.60 8.57 -3.15
N ARG A 32 20.60 9.42 -3.42
CA ARG A 32 20.28 10.65 -2.67
C ARG A 32 18.80 10.71 -2.29
N PRO A 33 18.41 11.48 -1.26
CA PRO A 33 17.00 11.68 -0.94
C PRO A 33 16.20 12.25 -2.13
N PRO A 34 14.90 11.92 -2.24
CA PRO A 34 14.01 12.49 -3.25
C PRO A 34 13.93 14.01 -3.18
N ARG A 35 13.71 14.66 -4.33
CA ARG A 35 13.61 16.12 -4.44
C ARG A 35 12.54 16.55 -5.43
N VAL A 36 12.09 17.80 -5.32
CA VAL A 36 11.17 18.44 -6.27
C VAL A 36 11.71 18.34 -7.71
N GLY A 37 10.81 18.08 -8.66
CA GLY A 37 11.10 17.92 -10.09
C GLY A 37 11.66 16.55 -10.49
N GLN A 38 11.92 15.66 -9.53
CA GLN A 38 12.49 14.34 -9.79
C GLN A 38 11.48 13.41 -10.47
N PRO A 39 11.89 12.65 -11.51
CA PRO A 39 10.99 11.70 -12.17
C PRO A 39 10.64 10.51 -11.28
N VAL A 40 9.37 10.14 -11.30
CA VAL A 40 8.81 8.97 -10.61
C VAL A 40 7.94 8.17 -11.58
N MET A 41 7.87 6.87 -11.33
CA MET A 41 6.98 5.93 -11.99
C MET A 41 5.85 5.59 -11.03
N LEU A 42 4.61 5.79 -11.48
CA LEU A 42 3.42 5.25 -10.86
C LEU A 42 3.04 3.97 -11.58
N GLY A 43 2.71 2.92 -10.85
CA GLY A 43 2.13 1.70 -11.41
C GLY A 43 0.88 1.30 -10.65
N TRP A 44 -0.12 0.77 -11.36
CA TRP A 44 -1.36 0.31 -10.73
C TRP A 44 -2.05 -0.81 -11.49
N VAL A 45 -2.87 -1.56 -10.78
CA VAL A 45 -3.72 -2.61 -11.35
C VAL A 45 -5.00 -2.73 -10.53
N ASP A 46 -6.11 -2.91 -11.25
CA ASP A 46 -7.41 -3.12 -10.64
C ASP A 46 -7.70 -4.62 -10.50
N ILE A 47 -8.09 -5.01 -9.29
CA ILE A 47 -8.51 -6.36 -8.95
C ILE A 47 -10.00 -6.32 -8.65
N GLU A 48 -10.78 -6.97 -9.51
CA GLU A 48 -12.20 -7.20 -9.26
C GLU A 48 -12.36 -8.32 -8.24
N LEU A 49 -13.01 -8.01 -7.12
CA LEU A 49 -13.40 -8.99 -6.12
C LEU A 49 -14.89 -9.28 -6.24
N ARG A 50 -15.24 -10.57 -6.18
CA ARG A 50 -16.63 -11.05 -6.07
C ARG A 50 -16.66 -12.25 -5.12
N GLU A 51 -17.63 -12.26 -4.22
CA GLU A 51 -17.81 -13.32 -3.25
C GLU A 51 -17.99 -14.68 -3.94
N GLY A 52 -17.27 -15.69 -3.45
CA GLY A 52 -17.33 -17.04 -4.01
C GLY A 52 -16.56 -17.21 -5.33
N GLN A 53 -16.01 -16.13 -5.89
CA GLN A 53 -15.15 -16.21 -7.08
C GLN A 53 -13.68 -16.15 -6.67
N PRO A 54 -12.80 -16.94 -7.31
CA PRO A 54 -11.38 -16.78 -7.12
C PRO A 54 -10.95 -15.40 -7.61
N VAL A 55 -9.97 -14.80 -6.95
CA VAL A 55 -9.36 -13.56 -7.42
C VAL A 55 -8.82 -13.82 -8.84
N PRO A 56 -9.18 -12.99 -9.84
CA PRO A 56 -8.78 -13.21 -11.23
C PRO A 56 -7.25 -13.31 -11.39
N PRO A 57 -6.75 -13.91 -12.49
CA PRO A 57 -5.31 -14.04 -12.74
C PRO A 57 -4.61 -12.67 -12.82
N ARG A 58 -3.27 -12.66 -12.77
CA ARG A 58 -2.50 -11.41 -12.77
C ARG A 58 -2.72 -10.68 -14.11
N ARG A 59 -3.21 -9.44 -14.06
CA ARG A 59 -3.18 -8.52 -15.20
C ARG A 59 -1.85 -7.77 -15.17
N GLU A 60 -1.38 -7.36 -16.33
CA GLU A 60 -0.22 -6.48 -16.43
C GLU A 60 -0.54 -5.13 -15.77
N PRO A 61 0.34 -4.60 -14.90
CA PRO A 61 0.16 -3.27 -14.33
C PRO A 61 0.18 -2.19 -15.40
N ASN A 62 -0.75 -1.25 -15.31
CA ASN A 62 -0.60 0.04 -15.99
C ASN A 62 0.51 0.81 -15.30
N TRP A 63 1.20 1.68 -16.03
CA TRP A 63 2.18 2.57 -15.44
C TRP A 63 2.29 3.87 -16.22
N GLN A 64 2.76 4.91 -15.53
CA GLN A 64 2.97 6.23 -16.08
C GLN A 64 4.17 6.89 -15.40
N ILE A 65 4.88 7.74 -16.14
CA ILE A 65 5.93 8.59 -15.60
C ILE A 65 5.34 9.97 -15.30
N GLY A 66 5.70 10.51 -14.14
CA GLY A 66 5.46 11.89 -13.75
C GLY A 66 6.62 12.41 -12.93
N ARG A 67 6.37 13.42 -12.10
CA ARG A 67 7.38 14.07 -11.27
C ARG A 67 6.90 14.28 -9.85
N LEU A 68 7.87 14.42 -8.95
CA LEU A 68 7.62 14.96 -7.62
C LEU A 68 7.46 16.47 -7.69
N GLU A 69 6.47 17.00 -6.99
CA GLU A 69 6.18 18.41 -6.82
C GLU A 69 6.25 18.78 -5.33
N GLU A 70 6.26 20.07 -5.04
CA GLU A 70 6.10 20.57 -3.67
C GLU A 70 4.65 21.00 -3.48
N ALA A 71 3.98 20.42 -2.48
CA ALA A 71 2.63 20.77 -2.08
C ALA A 71 2.53 20.87 -0.56
N ALA A 72 1.51 21.57 -0.07
CA ALA A 72 1.22 21.60 1.36
C ALA A 72 0.58 20.28 1.81
N ASP A 73 1.05 19.73 2.93
CA ASP A 73 0.40 18.59 3.58
C ASP A 73 -0.89 19.01 4.32
N ASN A 74 -1.52 18.05 5.00
CA ASN A 74 -2.75 18.29 5.76
C ASN A 74 -2.58 19.28 6.94
N TYR A 75 -1.35 19.65 7.29
CA TYR A 75 -1.01 20.61 8.34
C TYR A 75 -0.44 21.92 7.76
N GLY A 76 -0.52 22.11 6.45
CA GLY A 76 -0.01 23.30 5.76
C GLY A 76 1.51 23.35 5.65
N GLN A 77 2.22 22.25 5.92
CA GLN A 77 3.69 22.18 5.83
C GLN A 77 4.13 21.75 4.42
N PRO A 78 5.27 22.24 3.91
CA PRO A 78 5.82 21.78 2.63
C PRO A 78 6.11 20.27 2.66
N ALA A 79 5.60 19.56 1.67
CA ALA A 79 5.80 18.13 1.48
C ALA A 79 5.98 17.80 -0.01
N LEU A 80 6.64 16.67 -0.29
CA LEU A 80 6.71 16.14 -1.64
C LEU A 80 5.40 15.43 -1.98
N SER A 81 4.80 15.82 -3.09
CA SER A 81 3.67 15.13 -3.72
C SER A 81 4.04 14.69 -5.13
N VAL A 82 3.17 13.94 -5.80
CA VAL A 82 3.24 13.72 -7.25
C VAL A 82 2.47 14.82 -7.97
N ASP A 83 2.77 14.99 -9.26
CA ASP A 83 1.97 15.84 -10.13
C ASP A 83 0.49 15.40 -10.25
N ASP A 84 -0.36 16.35 -10.63
CA ASP A 84 -1.80 16.16 -10.82
C ASP A 84 -2.13 15.02 -11.81
N GLN A 85 -1.26 14.77 -12.79
CA GLN A 85 -1.47 13.75 -13.81
C GLN A 85 -1.41 12.36 -13.19
N LEU A 86 -0.44 12.11 -12.32
CA LEU A 86 -0.31 10.85 -11.58
C LEU A 86 -1.43 10.68 -10.55
N PHE A 87 -1.86 11.75 -9.87
CA PHE A 87 -3.02 11.68 -8.98
C PHE A 87 -4.28 11.22 -9.73
N ARG A 88 -4.58 11.85 -10.88
CA ARG A 88 -5.77 11.51 -11.69
C ARG A 88 -5.73 10.11 -12.28
N ALA A 89 -4.55 9.52 -12.46
CA ALA A 89 -4.43 8.12 -12.88
C ALA A 89 -4.93 7.15 -11.80
N ILE A 90 -4.74 7.48 -10.51
CA ILE A 90 -5.23 6.66 -9.38
C ILE A 90 -6.66 7.00 -9.00
N LEU A 91 -7.05 8.27 -9.09
CA LEU A 91 -8.39 8.76 -8.78
C LEU A 91 -8.93 9.62 -9.92
N PRO A 92 -9.44 8.99 -11.01
CA PRO A 92 -10.06 9.71 -12.11
C PRO A 92 -11.35 10.38 -11.65
N GLY A 93 -11.54 11.65 -11.99
CA GLY A 93 -12.71 12.44 -11.56
C GLY A 93 -14.02 12.08 -12.27
N ASP A 94 -13.96 11.32 -13.37
CA ASP A 94 -15.08 10.92 -14.22
C ASP A 94 -15.54 9.46 -14.00
N ALA A 95 -14.91 8.73 -13.07
CA ALA A 95 -15.28 7.36 -12.72
C ALA A 95 -15.57 7.21 -11.22
N ALA A 96 -16.35 6.18 -10.87
CA ALA A 96 -16.56 5.83 -9.47
C ALA A 96 -15.22 5.42 -8.82
N PRO A 97 -14.91 5.89 -7.60
CA PRO A 97 -13.68 5.50 -6.93
C PRO A 97 -13.66 3.99 -6.65
N PRO A 98 -12.47 3.36 -6.60
CA PRO A 98 -12.37 1.96 -6.20
C PRO A 98 -12.91 1.78 -4.78
N LEU A 99 -13.40 0.59 -4.45
CA LEU A 99 -13.81 0.28 -3.07
C LEU A 99 -12.63 0.47 -2.10
N CYS A 100 -11.43 0.05 -2.54
CA CYS A 100 -10.22 0.08 -1.74
C CYS A 100 -9.00 0.43 -2.59
N LEU A 101 -8.17 1.33 -2.09
CA LEU A 101 -6.78 1.50 -2.49
C LEU A 101 -5.89 0.62 -1.62
N ALA A 102 -5.05 -0.19 -2.25
CA ALA A 102 -4.09 -1.04 -1.59
C ALA A 102 -2.68 -0.70 -2.07
N GLY A 103 -1.73 -0.73 -1.16
CA GLY A 103 -0.34 -0.44 -1.45
C GLY A 103 0.53 -0.92 -0.32
N TYR A 104 1.83 -1.05 -0.58
CA TYR A 104 2.77 -1.57 0.41
C TYR A 104 2.73 -0.75 1.69
N HIS A 105 2.90 0.58 1.58
CA HIS A 105 2.78 1.50 2.72
C HIS A 105 1.78 2.63 2.44
N MET A 106 0.50 2.37 2.69
CA MET A 106 -0.58 3.27 2.25
C MET A 106 -0.56 4.67 2.86
N SER A 107 -0.08 4.85 4.10
CA SER A 107 -0.02 6.19 4.70
C SER A 107 1.02 7.08 4.02
N PHE A 108 2.11 6.48 3.52
CA PHE A 108 3.12 7.21 2.76
C PHE A 108 2.61 7.51 1.35
N LEU A 109 2.07 6.50 0.67
CA LEU A 109 1.53 6.66 -0.68
C LEU A 109 0.39 7.69 -0.71
N HIS A 110 -0.41 7.74 0.36
CA HIS A 110 -1.42 8.78 0.55
C HIS A 110 -0.81 10.18 0.61
N GLY A 111 0.26 10.36 1.41
CA GLY A 111 0.97 11.64 1.48
C GLY A 111 1.57 12.05 0.14
N LEU A 112 2.17 11.10 -0.59
CA LEU A 112 2.73 11.35 -1.93
C LEU A 112 1.65 11.69 -2.96
N LEU A 113 0.51 11.02 -2.95
CA LEU A 113 -0.58 11.34 -3.88
C LEU A 113 -1.21 12.72 -3.58
N GLY A 114 -1.14 13.17 -2.32
CA GLY A 114 -1.73 14.44 -1.89
C GLY A 114 -3.25 14.38 -1.72
N GLY A 115 -3.82 15.52 -1.33
CA GLY A 115 -5.27 15.77 -1.21
C GLY A 115 -5.95 15.22 0.07
N PRO A 116 -7.14 15.73 0.42
CA PRO A 116 -7.95 15.22 1.53
C PRO A 116 -8.72 13.94 1.13
N TRP A 117 -8.56 12.84 1.88
CA TRP A 117 -9.21 11.54 1.59
C TRP A 117 -10.22 11.17 2.68
N ASP A 118 -11.15 12.08 2.96
CA ASP A 118 -11.99 11.96 4.16
C ASP A 118 -13.16 10.97 3.97
N LEU A 119 -13.54 10.69 2.72
CA LEU A 119 -14.72 9.88 2.37
C LEU A 119 -14.45 9.05 1.11
N GLU A 120 -13.79 7.90 1.30
CA GLU A 120 -13.45 6.91 0.24
C GLU A 120 -12.43 7.38 -0.81
N PRO A 121 -11.66 6.44 -1.41
CA PRO A 121 -11.64 4.98 -1.23
C PRO A 121 -11.07 4.51 0.13
N ARG A 122 -11.44 3.30 0.56
CA ARG A 122 -10.83 2.68 1.76
C ARG A 122 -9.34 2.43 1.53
N ARG A 123 -8.53 2.37 2.59
CA ARG A 123 -7.08 2.17 2.49
C ARG A 123 -6.68 0.84 3.10
N LEU A 124 -5.87 0.08 2.38
CA LEU A 124 -5.29 -1.18 2.83
C LEU A 124 -3.77 -1.12 2.77
N CYS A 125 -3.13 -1.02 3.93
CA CYS A 125 -1.68 -1.06 4.07
C CYS A 125 -1.17 -2.51 4.11
N LEU A 126 -0.57 -2.98 3.01
CA LEU A 126 -0.12 -4.37 2.89
C LEU A 126 1.03 -4.70 3.85
N TYR A 127 1.93 -3.75 4.11
CA TYR A 127 3.01 -3.90 5.08
C TYR A 127 2.48 -4.20 6.48
N ARG A 128 1.52 -3.40 6.96
CA ARG A 128 0.91 -3.61 8.30
C ARG A 128 0.20 -4.95 8.40
N THR A 129 -0.61 -5.29 7.39
CA THR A 129 -1.25 -6.61 7.40
C THR A 129 -0.23 -7.73 7.29
N GLY A 130 0.83 -7.56 6.49
CA GLY A 130 1.87 -8.57 6.35
C GLY A 130 2.64 -8.82 7.65
N GLN A 131 2.83 -7.79 8.47
CA GLN A 131 3.37 -7.95 9.83
C GLN A 131 2.40 -8.67 10.77
N LEU A 132 1.10 -8.33 10.75
CA LEU A 132 0.10 -9.04 11.56
C LEU A 132 -0.01 -10.54 11.25
N PHE A 133 0.28 -10.92 10.00
CA PHE A 133 0.25 -12.31 9.54
C PHE A 133 1.65 -12.92 9.44
N ASP A 134 2.68 -12.30 10.02
CA ASP A 134 4.06 -12.81 10.09
C ASP A 134 4.67 -13.22 8.73
N LEU A 135 4.29 -12.55 7.65
CA LEU A 135 4.67 -12.97 6.29
C LEU A 135 6.19 -12.90 6.04
N GLY A 136 6.92 -12.04 6.75
CA GLY A 136 8.38 -11.91 6.66
C GLY A 136 9.17 -12.65 7.74
N ALA A 137 8.50 -13.35 8.68
CA ALA A 137 9.15 -13.87 9.88
C ALA A 137 10.21 -14.95 9.58
N ALA A 138 9.93 -15.85 8.63
CA ALA A 138 10.84 -16.95 8.28
C ALA A 138 12.14 -16.47 7.62
N SER A 139 12.11 -15.34 6.92
CA SER A 139 13.27 -14.75 6.22
C SER A 139 13.89 -13.57 6.97
N GLY A 140 13.22 -13.04 8.00
CA GLY A 140 13.56 -11.76 8.62
C GLY A 140 13.39 -10.56 7.68
N ASP A 141 12.71 -10.74 6.54
CA ASP A 141 12.59 -9.75 5.47
C ASP A 141 11.12 -9.37 5.26
N PHE A 142 10.74 -8.22 5.84
CA PHE A 142 9.40 -7.63 5.67
C PHE A 142 9.33 -6.61 4.53
N SER A 143 10.34 -6.55 3.65
CA SER A 143 10.22 -5.79 2.40
C SER A 143 9.04 -6.32 1.57
N LEU A 144 8.55 -5.50 0.64
CA LEU A 144 7.46 -5.93 -0.24
C LEU A 144 7.79 -7.25 -0.97
N SER A 145 9.03 -7.38 -1.46
CA SER A 145 9.49 -8.59 -2.14
C SER A 145 9.67 -9.76 -1.17
N GLY A 146 10.20 -9.50 0.03
CA GLY A 146 10.31 -10.49 1.11
C GLY A 146 8.96 -11.09 1.48
N MET A 147 7.94 -10.26 1.69
CA MET A 147 6.57 -10.73 1.94
C MET A 147 5.96 -11.45 0.74
N ALA A 148 6.23 -11.01 -0.50
CA ALA A 148 5.73 -11.71 -1.69
C ALA A 148 6.31 -13.13 -1.82
N ARG A 149 7.59 -13.32 -1.45
CA ARG A 149 8.26 -14.65 -1.43
C ARG A 149 7.62 -15.64 -0.47
N HIS A 150 6.93 -15.17 0.57
CA HIS A 150 6.14 -16.03 1.46
C HIS A 150 5.11 -16.87 0.69
N PHE A 151 4.48 -16.28 -0.33
CA PHE A 151 3.42 -16.93 -1.09
C PHE A 151 3.90 -17.57 -2.38
N VAL A 152 4.87 -16.96 -3.05
CA VAL A 152 5.39 -17.45 -4.33
C VAL A 152 6.91 -17.36 -4.29
N PRO A 153 7.63 -18.50 -4.24
CA PRO A 153 9.06 -18.51 -4.44
C PRO A 153 9.37 -17.92 -5.81
N ARG A 154 10.12 -16.82 -5.87
CA ARG A 154 10.52 -16.17 -7.13
C ARG A 154 12.04 -16.07 -7.21
N PRO A 155 12.63 -16.31 -8.38
CA PRO A 155 14.01 -15.93 -8.64
C PRO A 155 14.16 -14.39 -8.56
N PRO A 156 15.38 -13.86 -8.44
CA PRO A 156 15.62 -12.42 -8.51
C PRO A 156 14.98 -11.82 -9.76
N ILE A 157 14.39 -10.63 -9.60
CA ILE A 157 13.74 -9.88 -10.67
C ILE A 157 14.72 -9.65 -11.82
N GLY A 158 14.26 -9.87 -13.06
CA GLY A 158 15.02 -9.60 -14.29
C GLY A 158 15.25 -8.10 -14.48
N TRP A 159 16.36 -7.72 -15.10
CA TRP A 159 16.78 -6.33 -15.27
C TRP A 159 15.98 -5.56 -16.33
N ASP A 160 15.05 -6.22 -17.02
CA ASP A 160 14.32 -5.75 -18.20
C ASP A 160 12.95 -5.11 -17.88
N ALA A 161 12.36 -5.39 -16.71
CA ALA A 161 11.09 -4.79 -16.30
C ALA A 161 11.28 -3.48 -15.52
N PRO A 162 10.39 -2.48 -15.70
CA PRO A 162 10.41 -1.29 -14.85
C PRO A 162 10.19 -1.69 -13.38
N LEU A 163 11.03 -1.18 -12.48
CA LEU A 163 10.95 -1.48 -11.03
C LEU A 163 9.54 -1.33 -10.44
N VAL A 164 8.75 -0.38 -10.94
CA VAL A 164 7.36 -0.15 -10.49
C VAL A 164 6.45 -1.35 -10.80
N VAL A 165 6.63 -1.97 -11.96
CA VAL A 165 5.82 -3.09 -12.42
C VAL A 165 6.02 -4.29 -11.49
N ASP A 166 7.27 -4.60 -11.15
CA ASP A 166 7.58 -5.71 -10.23
C ASP A 166 7.06 -5.48 -8.83
N ARG A 167 7.10 -4.24 -8.35
CA ARG A 167 6.58 -3.92 -7.03
C ARG A 167 5.06 -3.98 -6.96
N VAL A 168 4.35 -3.46 -7.97
CA VAL A 168 2.89 -3.64 -8.05
C VAL A 168 2.55 -5.13 -8.10
N ASN A 169 3.33 -5.90 -8.83
CA ASN A 169 3.18 -7.33 -8.93
C ASN A 169 3.42 -8.09 -7.61
N ASP A 170 4.40 -7.68 -6.82
CA ASP A 170 4.64 -8.19 -5.48
C ASP A 170 3.50 -7.79 -4.53
N ALA A 171 3.02 -6.55 -4.61
CA ALA A 171 1.85 -6.08 -3.86
C ALA A 171 0.58 -6.89 -4.18
N VAL A 172 0.33 -7.19 -5.45
CA VAL A 172 -0.77 -8.08 -5.89
C VAL A 172 -0.60 -9.48 -5.30
N THR A 173 0.63 -9.99 -5.26
CA THR A 173 0.94 -11.32 -4.73
C THR A 173 0.64 -11.38 -3.23
N VAL A 174 1.10 -10.39 -2.47
CA VAL A 174 0.81 -10.25 -1.04
C VAL A 174 -0.69 -10.11 -0.79
N LEU A 175 -1.38 -9.22 -1.52
CA LEU A 175 -2.82 -9.02 -1.38
C LEU A 175 -3.60 -10.32 -1.65
N ARG A 176 -3.27 -11.06 -2.71
CA ARG A 176 -3.93 -12.33 -3.02
C ARG A 176 -3.71 -13.37 -1.93
N GLY A 177 -2.50 -13.46 -1.40
CA GLY A 177 -2.20 -14.34 -0.28
C GLY A 177 -3.02 -13.99 0.97
N LEU A 178 -3.06 -12.70 1.33
CA LEU A 178 -3.87 -12.18 2.43
C LEU A 178 -5.38 -12.45 2.23
N LEU A 179 -5.89 -12.30 1.01
CA LEU A 179 -7.30 -12.57 0.68
C LEU A 179 -7.67 -14.06 0.72
N ARG A 180 -6.69 -14.97 0.69
CA ARG A 180 -6.93 -16.41 0.90
C ARG A 180 -7.11 -16.75 2.38
N ILE A 181 -6.54 -15.96 3.28
CA ILE A 181 -6.56 -16.21 4.73
C ILE A 181 -7.52 -15.28 5.48
N SER A 182 -7.90 -14.14 4.90
CA SER A 182 -8.77 -13.15 5.53
C SER A 182 -9.66 -12.41 4.53
N ARG A 183 -10.73 -11.82 5.03
CA ARG A 183 -11.69 -11.03 4.23
C ARG A 183 -11.18 -9.60 4.04
N LEU A 184 -11.45 -8.98 2.89
CA LEU A 184 -10.99 -7.61 2.59
C LEU A 184 -11.40 -6.59 3.66
N ASN A 185 -12.64 -6.61 4.11
CA ASN A 185 -13.14 -5.69 5.14
C ASN A 185 -12.40 -5.83 6.49
N MET A 186 -12.00 -7.06 6.84
CA MET A 186 -11.16 -7.32 8.01
C MET A 186 -9.74 -6.81 7.80
N LEU A 187 -9.14 -7.08 6.63
CA LEU A 187 -7.81 -6.57 6.28
C LEU A 187 -7.75 -5.04 6.35
N VAL A 188 -8.77 -4.35 5.82
CA VAL A 188 -8.87 -2.88 5.90
C VAL A 188 -8.98 -2.42 7.34
N ALA A 189 -9.84 -3.05 8.16
CA ALA A 189 -9.97 -2.69 9.57
C ALA A 189 -8.65 -2.88 10.35
N LEU A 190 -7.92 -3.96 10.06
CA LEU A 190 -6.63 -4.28 10.68
C LEU A 190 -5.51 -3.35 10.22
N SER A 191 -5.63 -2.73 9.03
CA SER A 191 -4.60 -1.82 8.52
C SER A 191 -4.46 -0.52 9.33
N CYS A 192 -5.40 -0.24 10.24
CA CYS A 192 -5.42 0.95 11.10
C CYS A 192 -4.49 0.85 12.33
N THR A 193 -3.89 -0.31 12.62
CA THR A 193 -3.01 -0.50 13.78
C THR A 193 -1.60 0.09 13.55
N LYS A 194 -0.91 0.44 14.65
CA LYS A 194 0.44 1.02 14.60
C LYS A 194 1.50 -0.09 14.48
N PHE A 195 2.55 0.16 13.71
CA PHE A 195 3.64 -0.78 13.42
C PHE A 195 4.96 -0.04 13.23
N ALA A 196 6.07 -0.75 13.43
CA ALA A 196 7.42 -0.26 13.16
C ALA A 196 7.54 0.25 11.70
N PRO A 197 8.44 1.21 11.41
CA PRO A 197 8.63 1.68 10.05
C PRO A 197 9.17 0.55 9.14
N PRO A 198 8.78 0.54 7.85
CA PRO A 198 9.29 -0.42 6.87
C PRO A 198 10.80 -0.29 6.62
N PRO A 199 11.44 -1.33 6.05
CA PRO A 199 12.89 -1.36 5.83
C PRO A 199 13.44 -0.17 5.03
N ALA A 200 14.65 0.28 5.35
CA ALA A 200 15.32 1.40 4.68
C ALA A 200 15.77 1.09 3.24
N SER A 201 15.77 -0.19 2.84
CA SER A 201 16.10 -0.65 1.48
C SER A 201 15.00 -0.36 0.45
N GLU A 202 13.83 0.10 0.89
CA GLU A 202 12.73 0.49 0.01
C GLU A 202 13.09 1.74 -0.82
N PRO A 203 12.53 1.94 -2.03
CA PRO A 203 12.95 3.02 -2.95
C PRO A 203 12.88 4.44 -2.37
N PHE A 204 12.01 4.64 -1.37
CA PHE A 204 11.85 5.89 -0.63
C PHE A 204 12.28 5.80 0.85
N GLY A 205 13.00 4.75 1.25
CA GLY A 205 13.34 4.42 2.64
C GLY A 205 14.18 5.48 3.39
N ARG A 206 14.70 6.48 2.67
CA ARG A 206 15.46 7.62 3.22
C ARG A 206 14.64 8.90 3.38
N MET A 207 13.36 8.91 3.00
CA MET A 207 12.51 10.09 3.19
C MET A 207 12.18 10.30 4.68
N PRO A 208 12.25 11.54 5.21
CA PRO A 208 11.86 11.82 6.59
C PRO A 208 10.43 11.35 6.90
N GLN A 209 9.49 11.51 5.98
CA GLN A 209 8.11 11.04 6.13
C GLN A 209 7.99 9.52 6.20
N TRP A 210 8.98 8.78 5.70
CA TRP A 210 9.08 7.34 5.79
C TRP A 210 9.72 6.89 7.12
N GLN A 211 10.70 7.65 7.62
CA GLN A 211 11.43 7.37 8.86
C GLN A 211 10.72 7.86 10.13
N ALA A 212 9.94 8.94 10.03
CA ALA A 212 9.16 9.52 11.12
C ALA A 212 7.84 8.78 11.38
N MET A 213 7.57 7.71 10.65
CA MET A 213 6.38 6.89 10.86
C MET A 213 6.55 6.14 12.19
N PRO A 214 5.65 6.35 13.16
CA PRO A 214 5.86 5.90 14.53
C PRO A 214 5.96 4.36 14.60
N GLY A 215 7.17 3.86 14.82
CA GLY A 215 7.40 2.64 15.58
C GLY A 215 7.67 3.08 17.01
N ALA A 216 6.72 2.86 17.92
CA ALA A 216 6.96 3.06 19.34
C ALA A 216 6.53 1.81 20.08
N ASP A 217 7.46 1.31 20.90
CA ASP A 217 7.31 0.18 21.81
C ASP A 217 6.03 0.30 22.63
N PHE A 218 5.27 -0.81 22.69
CA PHE A 218 4.29 -1.00 23.74
C PHE A 218 4.91 -1.91 24.79
N HIS A 219 5.06 -1.39 26.00
CA HIS A 219 5.11 -2.24 27.18
C HIS A 219 3.71 -2.81 27.39
N ASP A 220 3.63 -4.14 27.38
CA ASP A 220 2.46 -4.89 27.78
C ASP A 220 2.18 -4.55 29.26
N TYR A 221 1.00 -4.01 29.54
CA TYR A 221 0.51 -3.95 30.92
C TYR A 221 -0.33 -5.21 31.12
N GLU A 222 0.08 -6.00 32.13
CA GLU A 222 -0.57 -7.24 32.60
C GLU A 222 -2.10 -7.15 32.71
#